data_AF-A0A364Y8L1-F1
#
_entry.id   AF-A0A364Y8L1-F1
#
_cell.length_a   1.000
_cell.length_b   1.000
_cell.length_c   1.000
_cell.angle_alpha   90.00
_cell.angle_beta   90.00
_cell.angle_gamma   90.00
#
_symmetry.space_group_name_H-M   'P 1'
#
loop_
_entity.id
_entity.type
_entity.pdbx_description
1 polymer ?
#
loop_
_entity_poly.entity_id
_entity_poly.type
_entity_poly.pdbx_seq_one_letter_code
_entity_poly.pdbx_strand_id
1 'polypeptide(L)'
;MRLLLVFTFCLIGVISYGQKNQYVFVFLNHKPDAVKLSKEESDKIMKGHMDNINRLAKEGKLIAAGPFEGGGGIFVLDTKSVEDGTAWLSTDPGVQANRWNVEVLPFYVRHGSICLAKEPYEMVTYNFVRFKPTVTKSTAPDYPEIFAKHDDYLKEIKSTGSVLIDGTFGDHEGGIVVINGDLQREVIEHDPGVQEGLFTVDIKKLWIAKGAFCEK
;
A
#
# COMPACT_ATOMS: atom_id res chain seq x y z
N MET A 1 63.49 24.19 13.88
CA MET A 1 62.37 23.31 14.30
C MET A 1 61.10 23.79 13.62
N ARG A 2 60.68 23.15 12.51
CA ARG A 2 59.39 23.41 11.85
C ARG A 2 58.45 22.27 12.21
N LEU A 3 57.39 22.60 12.93
CA LEU A 3 56.36 21.68 13.40
C LEU A 3 55.40 21.37 12.23
N LEU A 4 55.38 20.13 11.73
CA LEU A 4 54.36 19.68 10.78
C LEU A 4 53.10 19.30 11.59
N LEU A 5 52.00 20.05 11.42
CA LEU A 5 50.67 19.60 11.79
C LEU A 5 50.11 18.73 10.66
N VAL A 6 49.92 17.44 10.94
CA VAL A 6 49.16 16.53 10.08
C VAL A 6 47.69 16.65 10.48
N PHE A 7 46.88 17.28 9.63
CA PHE A 7 45.42 17.29 9.76
C PHE A 7 44.90 15.95 9.23
N THR A 8 44.62 15.01 10.11
CA THR A 8 43.94 13.75 9.77
C THR A 8 42.47 14.05 9.51
N PHE A 9 42.07 14.03 8.24
CA PHE A 9 40.68 14.18 7.81
C PHE A 9 39.93 12.88 8.11
N CYS A 10 39.21 12.85 9.23
CA CYS A 10 38.35 11.72 9.58
C CYS A 10 37.05 11.81 8.76
N LEU A 11 37.01 11.14 7.61
CA LEU A 11 35.77 10.88 6.87
C LEU A 11 34.93 9.90 7.70
N ILE A 12 33.98 10.44 8.47
CA ILE A 12 32.90 9.64 9.05
C ILE A 12 32.02 9.22 7.87
N GLY A 13 32.12 7.95 7.49
CA GLY A 13 31.22 7.33 6.53
C GLY A 13 29.79 7.44 7.06
N VAL A 14 28.98 8.24 6.39
CA VAL A 14 27.53 8.26 6.63
C VAL A 14 27.02 6.92 6.15
N ILE A 15 26.72 6.02 7.10
CA ILE A 15 26.02 4.78 6.80
C ILE A 15 24.63 5.20 6.34
N SER A 16 24.41 5.24 5.02
CA SER A 16 23.06 5.24 4.48
C SER A 16 22.43 3.91 4.87
N TYR A 17 21.69 3.90 5.98
CA TYR A 17 20.73 2.84 6.24
C TYR A 17 19.86 2.71 4.99
N GLY A 18 19.93 1.55 4.34
CA GLY A 18 19.31 1.30 3.04
C GLY A 18 17.86 1.79 3.03
N GLN A 19 17.52 2.58 2.01
CA GLN A 19 16.15 3.04 1.82
C GLN A 19 15.26 1.80 1.72
N LYS A 20 14.42 1.54 2.73
CA LYS A 20 13.25 0.68 2.55
C LYS A 20 12.53 1.21 1.32
N ASN A 21 12.17 0.34 0.39
CA ASN A 21 11.38 0.75 -0.77
C ASN A 21 10.13 1.46 -0.25
N GLN A 22 10.03 2.75 -0.56
CA GLN A 22 9.00 3.64 -0.06
C GLN A 22 8.20 4.12 -1.26
N TYR A 23 6.90 3.89 -1.19
CA TYR A 23 5.91 4.29 -2.19
C TYR A 23 4.85 5.16 -1.52
N VAL A 24 3.96 5.71 -2.33
CA VAL A 24 2.69 6.27 -1.84
C VAL A 24 1.56 5.36 -2.28
N PHE A 25 0.77 4.89 -1.33
CA PHE A 25 -0.38 4.04 -1.54
C PHE A 25 -1.65 4.87 -1.44
N VAL A 26 -2.53 4.71 -2.42
CA VAL A 26 -3.82 5.40 -2.46
C VAL A 26 -4.93 4.37 -2.34
N PHE A 27 -5.88 4.62 -1.44
CA PHE A 27 -7.15 3.89 -1.40
C PHE A 27 -8.25 4.76 -1.98
N LEU A 28 -8.97 4.23 -2.97
CA LEU A 28 -10.19 4.81 -3.50
C LEU A 28 -11.38 4.09 -2.86
N ASN A 29 -11.74 4.44 -1.62
CA ASN A 29 -12.78 3.71 -0.90
C ASN A 29 -14.18 4.06 -1.39
N HIS A 30 -15.11 3.11 -1.28
CA HIS A 30 -16.52 3.35 -1.54
C HIS A 30 -17.04 4.53 -0.71
N LYS A 31 -17.78 5.41 -1.38
CA LYS A 31 -18.41 6.60 -0.80
C LYS A 31 -19.94 6.46 -0.92
N PRO A 32 -20.63 5.99 0.13
CA PRO A 32 -22.08 5.74 0.08
C PRO A 32 -22.93 6.98 -0.20
N ASP A 33 -22.43 8.15 0.19
CA ASP A 33 -23.06 9.46 0.08
C ASP A 33 -22.65 10.24 -1.18
N ALA A 34 -21.95 9.60 -2.12
CA ALA A 34 -21.58 10.23 -3.38
C ALA A 34 -22.84 10.66 -4.16
N VAL A 35 -22.81 11.87 -4.74
CA VAL A 35 -23.91 12.42 -5.55
C VAL A 35 -24.30 11.41 -6.64
N LYS A 36 -25.60 11.16 -6.81
CA LYS A 36 -26.10 10.30 -7.89
C LYS A 36 -25.90 11.03 -9.22
N LEU A 37 -25.23 10.37 -10.15
CA LEU A 37 -24.98 10.87 -11.50
C LEU A 37 -25.82 10.07 -12.49
N SER A 38 -26.09 10.65 -13.66
CA SER A 38 -26.59 9.88 -14.79
C SER A 38 -25.56 8.83 -15.22
N LYS A 39 -26.00 7.86 -16.02
CA LYS A 39 -25.09 6.86 -16.58
C LYS A 39 -24.05 7.54 -17.48
N GLU A 40 -24.47 8.49 -18.30
CA GLU A 40 -23.60 9.22 -19.22
C GLU A 40 -22.52 10.03 -18.48
N GLU A 41 -22.90 10.70 -17.39
CA GLU A 41 -21.96 11.43 -16.54
C GLU A 41 -20.96 10.50 -15.84
N SER A 42 -21.45 9.39 -15.29
CA SER A 42 -20.62 8.37 -14.65
C SER A 42 -19.62 7.76 -15.65
N ASP A 43 -20.09 7.38 -16.84
CA ASP A 43 -19.25 6.77 -17.87
C ASP A 43 -18.18 7.75 -18.37
N LYS A 44 -18.53 9.05 -18.51
CA LYS A 44 -17.56 10.09 -18.87
C LYS A 44 -16.46 10.25 -17.81
N ILE A 45 -16.83 10.27 -16.53
CA ILE A 45 -15.86 10.39 -15.43
C ILE A 45 -14.96 9.15 -15.38
N MET A 46 -15.54 7.95 -15.47
CA MET A 46 -14.76 6.71 -15.44
C MET A 46 -13.83 6.56 -16.65
N LYS A 47 -14.24 7.03 -17.83
CA LYS A 47 -13.34 7.11 -18.98
C LYS A 47 -12.15 8.03 -18.68
N GLY A 48 -12.42 9.21 -18.12
CA GLY A 48 -11.37 10.15 -17.72
C GLY A 48 -10.43 9.60 -16.65
N HIS A 49 -10.95 8.83 -15.69
CA HIS A 49 -10.17 8.10 -14.70
C HIS A 49 -9.21 7.09 -15.36
N MET A 50 -9.69 6.29 -16.31
CA MET A 50 -8.83 5.36 -17.05
C MET A 50 -7.78 6.06 -17.91
N ASP A 51 -8.15 7.18 -18.57
CA ASP A 51 -7.19 7.99 -19.32
C ASP A 51 -6.09 8.57 -18.41
N ASN A 52 -6.45 8.97 -17.18
CA ASN A 52 -5.52 9.46 -16.16
C ASN A 52 -4.56 8.36 -15.67
N ILE A 53 -5.07 7.16 -15.38
CA ILE A 53 -4.26 5.98 -15.03
C ILE A 53 -3.22 5.71 -16.11
N ASN A 54 -3.64 5.64 -17.38
CA ASN A 54 -2.75 5.39 -18.50
C ASN A 54 -1.67 6.48 -18.66
N ARG A 55 -2.03 7.74 -18.45
CA ARG A 55 -1.08 8.86 -18.49
C ARG A 55 -0.05 8.76 -17.36
N LEU A 56 -0.50 8.56 -16.11
CA LEU A 56 0.41 8.45 -14.95
C LEU A 56 1.34 7.23 -15.06
N ALA A 57 0.85 6.11 -15.59
CA ALA A 57 1.68 4.94 -15.87
C ALA A 57 2.78 5.27 -16.91
N LYS A 58 2.43 5.93 -18.02
CA LYS A 58 3.40 6.37 -19.05
C LYS A 58 4.42 7.38 -18.53
N GLU A 59 4.02 8.23 -17.58
CA GLU A 59 4.90 9.18 -16.91
C GLU A 59 5.80 8.52 -15.84
N GLY A 60 5.66 7.20 -15.59
CA GLY A 60 6.40 6.48 -14.56
C GLY A 60 5.94 6.81 -13.13
N LYS A 61 4.82 7.49 -12.97
CA LYS A 61 4.29 7.95 -11.67
C LYS A 61 3.42 6.90 -10.97
N LEU A 62 2.79 6.04 -11.74
CA LEU A 62 1.90 4.98 -11.25
C LEU A 62 2.53 3.62 -11.57
N ILE A 63 2.84 2.84 -10.53
CA ILE A 63 3.47 1.52 -10.66
C ILE A 63 2.41 0.43 -10.84
N ALA A 64 1.34 0.52 -10.07
CA ALA A 64 0.29 -0.47 -10.05
C ALA A 64 -1.07 0.18 -9.74
N ALA A 65 -2.13 -0.33 -10.37
CA ALA A 65 -3.51 0.08 -10.12
C ALA A 65 -4.44 -1.12 -10.31
N GLY A 66 -5.44 -1.22 -9.45
CA GLY A 66 -6.41 -2.31 -9.52
C GLY A 66 -7.67 -2.04 -8.72
N PRO A 67 -8.86 -2.33 -9.26
CA PRO A 67 -10.09 -2.23 -8.50
C PRO A 67 -10.21 -3.38 -7.48
N PHE A 68 -10.94 -3.11 -6.40
CA PHE A 68 -11.44 -4.16 -5.54
C PHE A 68 -12.77 -4.70 -6.08
N GLU A 69 -13.02 -6.00 -5.88
CA GLU A 69 -14.35 -6.56 -6.03
C GLU A 69 -15.33 -5.85 -5.07
N GLY A 70 -16.52 -5.51 -5.55
CA GLY A 70 -17.50 -4.72 -4.80
C GLY A 70 -17.25 -3.20 -4.81
N GLY A 71 -16.19 -2.73 -5.48
CA GLY A 71 -15.96 -1.32 -5.77
C GLY A 71 -14.83 -0.67 -4.98
N GLY A 72 -14.41 0.49 -5.49
CA GLY A 72 -13.17 1.13 -5.07
C GLY A 72 -11.94 0.46 -5.66
N GLY A 73 -10.76 0.79 -5.14
CA GLY A 73 -9.51 0.23 -5.62
C GLY A 73 -8.29 0.84 -4.97
N ILE A 74 -7.14 0.53 -5.54
CA ILE A 74 -5.85 1.05 -5.09
C ILE A 74 -5.07 1.68 -6.24
N PHE A 75 -4.23 2.65 -5.90
CA PHE A 75 -3.06 3.02 -6.69
C PHE A 75 -1.79 2.86 -5.85
N VAL A 76 -0.69 2.52 -6.52
CA VAL A 76 0.66 2.59 -5.97
C VAL A 76 1.47 3.56 -6.81
N LEU A 77 1.87 4.67 -6.20
CA LEU A 77 2.61 5.76 -6.85
C LEU A 77 4.11 5.66 -6.55
N ASP A 78 4.94 5.95 -7.56
CA ASP A 78 6.39 5.97 -7.46
C ASP A 78 6.90 7.29 -6.87
N THR A 79 6.55 7.55 -5.62
CA THR A 79 7.05 8.70 -4.87
C THR A 79 7.14 8.38 -3.38
N LYS A 80 7.99 9.13 -2.69
CA LYS A 80 8.14 9.09 -1.22
C LYS A 80 7.35 10.20 -0.53
N SER A 81 6.82 11.14 -1.30
CA SER A 81 6.13 12.35 -0.84
C SER A 81 4.63 12.15 -1.00
N VAL A 82 3.91 12.16 0.13
CA VAL A 82 2.44 12.10 0.14
C VAL A 82 1.86 13.32 -0.56
N GLU A 83 2.53 14.47 -0.44
CA GLU A 83 2.19 15.71 -1.11
C GLU A 83 2.28 15.57 -2.63
N ASP A 84 3.37 14.98 -3.15
CA ASP A 84 3.51 14.73 -4.58
C ASP A 84 2.45 13.73 -5.07
N GLY A 85 2.21 12.66 -4.31
CA GLY A 85 1.19 11.68 -4.63
C GLY A 85 -0.22 12.31 -4.68
N THR A 86 -0.53 13.19 -3.73
CA THR A 86 -1.77 13.95 -3.70
C THR A 86 -1.89 14.88 -4.91
N ALA A 87 -0.81 15.56 -5.28
CA ALA A 87 -0.78 16.42 -6.45
C ALA A 87 -1.03 15.64 -7.75
N TRP A 88 -0.42 14.46 -7.91
CA TRP A 88 -0.66 13.59 -9.08
C TRP A 88 -2.09 13.04 -9.10
N LEU A 89 -2.64 12.71 -7.93
CA LEU A 89 -4.00 12.19 -7.80
C LEU A 89 -5.06 13.27 -8.11
N SER A 90 -4.76 14.55 -7.83
CA SER A 90 -5.68 15.67 -8.05
C SER A 90 -6.07 15.88 -9.51
N THR A 91 -5.35 15.26 -10.46
CA THR A 91 -5.67 15.31 -11.89
C THR A 91 -6.72 14.26 -12.31
N ASP A 92 -7.11 13.37 -11.41
CA ASP A 92 -8.07 12.30 -11.69
C ASP A 92 -9.52 12.83 -11.68
N PRO A 93 -10.27 12.70 -12.79
CA PRO A 93 -11.65 13.19 -12.86
C PRO A 93 -12.59 12.57 -11.83
N GLY A 94 -12.38 11.32 -11.42
CA GLY A 94 -13.20 10.67 -10.40
C GLY A 94 -12.88 11.18 -8.98
N VAL A 95 -11.63 11.56 -8.73
CA VAL A 95 -11.22 12.22 -7.48
C VAL A 95 -11.79 13.64 -7.43
N GLN A 96 -11.68 14.41 -8.52
CA GLN A 96 -12.26 15.76 -8.63
C GLN A 96 -13.78 15.75 -8.44
N ALA A 97 -14.46 14.74 -8.98
CA ALA A 97 -15.89 14.54 -8.81
C ALA A 97 -16.27 13.93 -7.44
N ASN A 98 -15.32 13.79 -6.51
CA ASN A 98 -15.53 13.26 -5.15
C ASN A 98 -16.27 11.91 -5.16
N ARG A 99 -15.88 11.00 -6.07
CA ARG A 99 -16.52 9.69 -6.21
C ARG A 99 -16.13 8.69 -5.12
N TRP A 100 -15.00 8.93 -4.45
CA TRP A 100 -14.41 8.03 -3.45
C TRP A 100 -14.02 8.77 -2.18
N ASN A 101 -13.96 8.03 -1.07
CA ASN A 101 -13.26 8.46 0.13
C ASN A 101 -11.79 8.10 -0.04
N VAL A 102 -10.98 9.10 -0.39
CA VAL A 102 -9.58 8.93 -0.77
C VAL A 102 -8.70 8.94 0.49
N GLU A 103 -7.86 7.91 0.64
CA GLU A 103 -6.75 7.90 1.59
C GLU A 103 -5.43 7.90 0.80
N VAL A 104 -4.47 8.74 1.18
CA VAL A 104 -3.14 8.81 0.57
C VAL A 104 -2.11 8.63 1.67
N LEU A 105 -1.39 7.52 1.65
CA LEU A 105 -0.53 7.08 2.76
C LEU A 105 0.88 6.76 2.25
N PRO A 106 1.94 7.06 3.03
CA PRO A 106 3.25 6.51 2.73
C PRO A 106 3.20 4.99 2.91
N PHE A 107 3.99 4.24 2.16
CA PHE A 107 4.02 2.78 2.26
C PHE A 107 5.45 2.26 2.33
N TYR A 108 5.74 1.51 3.37
CA TYR A 108 7.04 0.93 3.65
C TYR A 108 6.96 -0.59 3.52
N VAL A 109 7.64 -1.11 2.51
CA VAL A 109 7.69 -2.56 2.27
C VAL A 109 8.47 -3.25 3.39
N ARG A 110 7.91 -4.32 3.96
CA ARG A 110 8.54 -5.21 4.94
C ARG A 110 8.94 -6.55 4.33
N HIS A 111 8.20 -7.03 3.34
CA HIS A 111 8.47 -8.26 2.59
C HIS A 111 7.94 -8.13 1.17
N GLY A 112 8.62 -8.76 0.21
CA GLY A 112 8.26 -8.67 -1.20
C GLY A 112 8.72 -7.35 -1.85
N SER A 113 8.12 -7.00 -2.97
CA SER A 113 8.36 -5.74 -3.69
C SER A 113 7.19 -5.42 -4.61
N ILE A 114 7.15 -4.21 -5.15
CA ILE A 114 6.17 -3.79 -6.16
C ILE A 114 6.93 -3.59 -7.47
N CYS A 115 6.40 -4.15 -8.55
CA CYS A 115 7.02 -4.14 -9.87
C CYS A 115 6.07 -3.55 -10.91
N LEU A 116 6.64 -2.90 -11.92
CA LEU A 116 5.88 -2.57 -13.12
C LEU A 116 5.55 -3.86 -13.85
N ALA A 117 4.25 -4.14 -14.00
CA ALA A 117 3.78 -5.22 -14.85
C ALA A 117 4.19 -4.99 -16.31
N LYS A 118 4.38 -6.07 -17.07
CA LYS A 118 4.81 -5.98 -18.48
C LYS A 118 3.60 -6.11 -19.41
N GLU A 119 3.63 -5.35 -20.50
CA GLU A 119 2.63 -5.47 -21.58
C GLU A 119 2.94 -6.67 -22.50
N PRO A 120 1.91 -7.36 -23.04
CA PRO A 120 0.49 -7.17 -22.74
C PRO A 120 0.12 -7.67 -21.34
N TYR A 121 -0.73 -6.93 -20.63
CA TYR A 121 -1.09 -7.26 -19.24
C TYR A 121 -1.98 -8.50 -19.17
N GLU A 122 -1.53 -9.51 -18.42
CA GLU A 122 -2.39 -10.57 -17.88
C GLU A 122 -2.99 -10.07 -16.56
N MET A 123 -4.31 -10.19 -16.37
CA MET A 123 -4.98 -9.75 -15.15
C MET A 123 -5.26 -10.93 -14.23
N VAL A 124 -5.02 -10.73 -12.94
CA VAL A 124 -5.13 -11.75 -11.89
C VAL A 124 -5.85 -11.18 -10.68
N THR A 125 -6.36 -12.06 -9.82
CA THR A 125 -7.03 -11.67 -8.58
C THR A 125 -6.24 -12.17 -7.38
N TYR A 126 -5.91 -11.25 -6.47
CA TYR A 126 -5.26 -11.55 -5.19
C TYR A 126 -6.16 -11.25 -4.01
N ASN A 127 -5.86 -11.86 -2.86
CA ASN A 127 -6.46 -11.45 -1.60
C ASN A 127 -5.68 -10.26 -1.06
N PHE A 128 -6.38 -9.18 -0.77
CA PHE A 128 -5.85 -7.98 -0.18
C PHE A 128 -6.38 -7.87 1.24
N VAL A 129 -5.49 -7.93 2.22
CA VAL A 129 -5.81 -7.81 3.63
C VAL A 129 -5.29 -6.47 4.12
N ARG A 130 -6.18 -5.60 4.61
CA ARG A 130 -5.83 -4.32 5.25
C ARG A 130 -6.06 -4.45 6.75
N PHE A 131 -5.00 -4.29 7.53
CA PHE A 131 -5.05 -4.15 8.98
C PHE A 131 -5.26 -2.67 9.31
N LYS A 132 -6.37 -2.35 9.98
CA LYS A 132 -6.72 -1.01 10.45
C LYS A 132 -6.59 -0.95 11.96
N PRO A 133 -5.74 -0.06 12.50
CA PRO A 133 -5.50 0.00 13.93
C PRO A 133 -6.74 0.46 14.70
N THR A 134 -6.98 -0.15 15.85
CA THR A 134 -7.99 0.30 16.79
C THR A 134 -7.35 1.31 17.74
N VAL A 135 -7.77 2.57 17.67
CA VAL A 135 -7.16 3.70 18.42
C VAL A 135 -6.98 3.38 19.91
N THR A 136 -8.00 2.83 20.57
CA THR A 136 -7.99 2.52 22.01
C THR A 136 -6.92 1.49 22.40
N LYS A 137 -6.63 0.53 21.51
CA LYS A 137 -5.61 -0.51 21.71
C LYS A 137 -4.22 -0.06 21.28
N SER A 138 -4.14 0.88 20.32
CA SER A 138 -2.87 1.44 19.85
C SER A 138 -2.11 2.28 20.90
N THR A 139 -2.80 2.71 21.95
CA THR A 139 -2.25 3.48 23.07
C THR A 139 -2.16 2.69 24.38
N ALA A 140 -2.51 1.40 24.34
CA ALA A 140 -2.53 0.57 25.54
C ALA A 140 -1.11 0.11 25.92
N PRO A 141 -0.81 -0.13 27.21
CA PRO A 141 0.54 -0.54 27.65
C PRO A 141 1.03 -1.86 27.06
N ASP A 142 0.11 -2.76 26.71
CA ASP A 142 0.36 -4.06 26.08
C ASP A 142 0.57 -3.97 24.56
N TYR A 143 0.36 -2.79 23.95
CA TYR A 143 0.54 -2.56 22.51
C TYR A 143 1.84 -3.14 21.96
N PRO A 144 3.04 -2.88 22.55
CA PRO A 144 4.29 -3.39 22.00
C PRO A 144 4.36 -4.92 21.98
N GLU A 145 3.79 -5.58 22.99
CA GLU A 145 3.79 -7.04 23.09
C GLU A 145 2.83 -7.66 22.06
N ILE A 146 1.61 -7.12 21.95
CA ILE A 146 0.61 -7.60 20.98
C ILE A 146 1.10 -7.37 19.55
N PHE A 147 1.69 -6.21 19.28
CA PHE A 147 2.25 -5.89 17.97
C PHE A 147 3.43 -6.81 17.62
N ALA A 148 4.30 -7.14 18.58
CA ALA A 148 5.38 -8.11 18.36
C ALA A 148 4.85 -9.51 18.01
N LYS A 149 3.81 -9.97 18.72
CA LYS A 149 3.12 -11.25 18.42
C LYS A 149 2.48 -11.24 17.03
N HIS A 150 1.85 -10.14 16.63
CA HIS A 150 1.34 -9.92 15.27
C HIS A 150 2.47 -10.03 14.23
N ASP A 151 3.59 -9.33 14.45
CA ASP A 151 4.73 -9.36 13.53
C ASP A 151 5.36 -10.75 13.41
N ASP A 152 5.42 -11.52 14.51
CA ASP A 152 5.88 -12.91 14.49
C ASP A 152 4.92 -13.82 13.72
N TYR A 153 3.61 -13.67 13.93
CA TYR A 153 2.60 -14.40 13.16
C TYR A 153 2.67 -14.09 11.66
N LEU A 154 2.88 -12.82 11.28
CA LEU A 154 3.08 -12.46 9.89
C LEU A 154 4.31 -13.13 9.27
N LYS A 155 5.40 -13.35 10.04
CA LYS A 155 6.56 -14.12 9.55
C LYS A 155 6.20 -15.58 9.29
N GLU A 156 5.37 -16.19 10.15
CA GLU A 156 4.90 -17.56 9.97
C GLU A 156 4.08 -17.70 8.69
N ILE A 157 3.07 -16.86 8.46
CA ILE A 157 2.26 -16.94 7.23
C ILE A 157 3.09 -16.63 5.99
N LYS A 158 4.10 -15.76 6.08
CA LYS A 158 5.04 -15.49 4.97
C LYS A 158 5.86 -16.73 4.61
N SER A 159 6.21 -17.56 5.59
CA SER A 159 6.97 -18.80 5.34
C SER A 159 6.23 -19.83 4.49
N THR A 160 4.90 -19.70 4.35
CA THR A 160 4.09 -20.55 3.47
C THR A 160 4.35 -20.30 1.98
N GLY A 161 4.94 -19.15 1.62
CA GLY A 161 5.22 -18.75 0.24
C GLY A 161 4.06 -18.09 -0.51
N SER A 162 2.85 -18.04 0.07
CA SER A 162 1.67 -17.43 -0.58
C SER A 162 1.61 -15.90 -0.44
N VAL A 163 2.34 -15.32 0.52
CA VAL A 163 2.38 -13.87 0.74
C VAL A 163 3.30 -13.20 -0.30
N LEU A 164 2.71 -12.39 -1.17
CA LEU A 164 3.42 -11.66 -2.22
C LEU A 164 4.11 -10.41 -1.67
N ILE A 165 3.38 -9.62 -0.88
CA ILE A 165 3.90 -8.40 -0.27
C ILE A 165 3.27 -8.18 1.11
N ASP A 166 4.08 -7.66 2.03
CA ASP A 166 3.67 -7.14 3.33
C ASP A 166 4.35 -5.78 3.53
N GLY A 167 3.58 -4.80 4.00
CA GLY A 167 4.11 -3.49 4.35
C GLY A 167 3.22 -2.72 5.30
N THR A 168 3.76 -1.63 5.83
CA THR A 168 3.11 -0.75 6.80
C THR A 168 2.94 0.66 6.23
N PHE A 169 1.95 1.40 6.71
CA PHE A 169 1.75 2.80 6.37
C PHE A 169 2.40 3.78 7.35
N GLY A 170 3.27 3.26 8.22
CA GLY A 170 3.87 4.01 9.32
C GLY A 170 3.22 3.72 10.65
N ASP A 171 3.72 4.38 11.68
CA ASP A 171 3.29 4.16 13.06
C ASP A 171 1.80 4.48 13.18
N HIS A 172 1.06 3.56 13.80
CA HIS A 172 -0.38 3.72 14.07
C HIS A 172 -1.29 3.86 12.83
N GLU A 173 -0.79 3.59 11.61
CA GLU A 173 -1.60 3.57 10.37
C GLU A 173 -1.86 2.13 9.87
N GLY A 174 -1.36 1.13 10.59
CA GLY A 174 -1.50 -0.29 10.27
C GLY A 174 -0.67 -0.72 9.06
N GLY A 175 -1.16 -1.71 8.32
CA GLY A 175 -0.47 -2.26 7.16
C GLY A 175 -1.35 -3.08 6.23
N ILE A 176 -0.74 -3.65 5.21
CA ILE A 176 -1.37 -4.60 4.28
C ILE A 176 -0.56 -5.87 4.13
N VAL A 177 -1.28 -6.92 3.75
CA VAL A 177 -0.70 -8.15 3.21
C VAL A 177 -1.46 -8.51 1.94
N VAL A 178 -0.72 -8.82 0.86
CA VAL A 178 -1.31 -9.34 -0.38
C VAL A 178 -0.91 -10.80 -0.53
N ILE A 179 -1.91 -11.65 -0.74
CA ILE A 179 -1.77 -13.11 -0.72
C ILE A 179 -2.29 -13.70 -2.03
N ASN A 180 -1.47 -14.54 -2.65
CA ASN A 180 -1.83 -15.33 -3.81
C ASN A 180 -2.59 -16.61 -3.43
N GLY A 181 -3.49 -17.06 -4.30
CA GLY A 181 -4.27 -18.28 -4.11
C GLY A 181 -5.50 -18.10 -3.22
N ASP A 182 -6.00 -19.20 -2.66
CA ASP A 182 -7.15 -19.17 -1.76
C ASP A 182 -6.73 -18.81 -0.34
N LEU A 183 -7.34 -17.76 0.22
CA LEU A 183 -7.16 -17.37 1.60
C LEU A 183 -8.34 -17.90 2.43
N GLN A 184 -8.05 -18.80 3.36
CA GLN A 184 -8.97 -19.11 4.44
C GLN A 184 -8.99 -17.92 5.41
N ARG A 185 -10.17 -17.37 5.67
CA ARG A 185 -10.34 -16.16 6.48
C ARG A 185 -9.78 -16.35 7.89
N GLU A 186 -9.88 -17.57 8.39
CA GLU A 186 -9.38 -18.04 9.68
C GLU A 186 -7.88 -17.79 9.84
N VAL A 187 -7.10 -17.80 8.76
CA VAL A 187 -5.66 -17.48 8.82
C VAL A 187 -5.45 -16.05 9.32
N ILE A 188 -6.26 -15.10 8.87
CA ILE A 188 -6.14 -13.70 9.33
C ILE A 188 -6.78 -13.53 10.72
N GLU A 189 -7.84 -14.29 11.03
CA GLU A 189 -8.51 -14.21 12.33
C GLU A 189 -7.72 -14.84 13.49
N HIS A 190 -6.76 -15.72 13.19
CA HIS A 190 -5.82 -16.26 14.19
C HIS A 190 -4.63 -15.33 14.47
N ASP A 191 -4.53 -14.20 13.77
CA ASP A 191 -3.50 -13.20 14.05
C ASP A 191 -3.69 -12.64 15.48
N PRO A 192 -2.65 -12.67 16.34
CA PRO A 192 -2.77 -12.18 17.72
C PRO A 192 -3.20 -10.72 17.83
N GLY A 193 -2.78 -9.86 16.91
CA GLY A 193 -3.22 -8.47 16.86
C GLY A 193 -4.71 -8.33 16.52
N VAL A 194 -5.25 -9.24 15.71
CA VAL A 194 -6.69 -9.28 15.41
C VAL A 194 -7.47 -9.82 16.62
N GLN A 195 -7.02 -10.92 17.22
CA GLN A 195 -7.69 -11.54 18.38
C GLN A 195 -7.74 -10.62 19.60
N GLU A 196 -6.67 -9.87 19.84
CA GLU A 196 -6.57 -8.93 20.97
C GLU A 196 -7.23 -7.56 20.68
N GLY A 197 -7.81 -7.40 19.49
CA GLY A 197 -8.53 -6.21 19.05
C GLY A 197 -7.63 -5.03 18.68
N LEU A 198 -6.33 -5.25 18.53
CA LEU A 198 -5.38 -4.23 18.08
C LEU A 198 -5.69 -3.79 16.65
N PHE A 199 -6.11 -4.72 15.80
CA PHE A 199 -6.50 -4.44 14.42
C PHE A 199 -7.92 -4.90 14.14
N THR A 200 -8.65 -4.11 13.37
CA THR A 200 -9.74 -4.60 12.53
C THR A 200 -9.19 -4.93 11.14
N VAL A 201 -9.84 -5.84 10.41
CA VAL A 201 -9.35 -6.31 9.11
C VAL A 201 -10.39 -6.15 8.02
N ASP A 202 -9.97 -5.56 6.90
CA ASP A 202 -10.73 -5.57 5.66
C ASP A 202 -10.06 -6.55 4.68
N ILE A 203 -10.79 -7.59 4.29
CA ILE A 203 -10.32 -8.58 3.31
C ILE A 203 -11.10 -8.36 2.01
N LYS A 204 -10.39 -8.09 0.92
CA LYS A 204 -10.97 -7.83 -0.40
C LYS A 204 -10.27 -8.65 -1.48
N LYS A 205 -10.96 -8.90 -2.59
CA LYS A 205 -10.35 -9.40 -3.82
C LYS A 205 -9.85 -8.21 -4.64
N LEU A 206 -8.56 -8.19 -4.95
CA LEU A 206 -7.90 -7.16 -5.74
C LEU A 206 -7.65 -7.70 -7.15
N TRP A 207 -8.27 -7.08 -8.15
CA TRP A 207 -8.02 -7.40 -9.55
C TRP A 207 -6.94 -6.47 -10.10
N ILE A 208 -5.80 -7.03 -10.52
CA ILE A 208 -4.60 -6.24 -10.86
C ILE A 208 -3.77 -6.95 -11.93
N ALA A 209 -2.88 -6.22 -12.59
CA ALA A 209 -1.94 -6.80 -13.54
C ALA A 209 -0.99 -7.77 -12.83
N LYS A 210 -0.79 -8.95 -13.42
CA LYS A 210 0.19 -9.94 -12.98
C LYS A 210 1.60 -9.37 -13.13
N GLY A 211 2.43 -9.68 -12.14
CA GLY A 211 3.76 -9.12 -11.92
C GLY A 211 3.75 -7.85 -11.07
N ALA A 212 2.60 -7.30 -10.68
CA ALA A 212 2.54 -6.06 -9.90
C ALA A 212 3.24 -6.17 -8.53
N PHE A 213 3.35 -7.38 -7.97
CA PHE A 213 4.04 -7.63 -6.70
C PHE A 213 5.31 -8.47 -6.87
N CYS A 214 5.92 -8.38 -8.05
CA CYS A 214 7.18 -9.05 -8.40
C CYS A 214 7.15 -10.58 -8.28
N GLU A 215 5.97 -11.19 -8.28
CA GLU A 215 5.78 -12.63 -8.33
C GLU A 215 6.31 -13.21 -9.66
N LYS A 216 6.87 -14.42 -9.58
CA LYS A 216 7.50 -15.11 -10.72
C LYS A 216 6.50 -15.91 -11.53
#